data_AF-A0A850AL74-F1
#
_entry.id   AF-A0A850AL74-F1
#
_cell.length_a   1.000
_cell.length_b   1.000
_cell.length_c   1.000
_cell.angle_alpha   90.00
_cell.angle_beta   90.00
_cell.angle_gamma   90.00
#
_symmetry.space_group_name_H-M   'P 1'
#
loop_
_entity.id
_entity.type
_entity.pdbx_description
1 polymer ?
#
loop_
_entity_poly.entity_id
_entity_poly.type
_entity_poly.pdbx_seq_one_letter_code
_entity_poly.pdbx_strand_id
1 'polypeptide(L)'
;MDRRSFIIGVILVGLGALLLARNFNLINIYWEDLEQYWRLWPWLLMIGGALFWLGWVQNRQETGLLMPGTILLVYGLLFWYSGEYGWWRMGDYNLWAFFLIGPGLGFLMMYLLGRKDRGHLIPATILLGLGILFLAGWNRMEIIWPIILILIGLRLVWKHFQKQQQTP
;
A
#
# COMPACT_ATOMS: atom_id res chain seq x y z
N MET A 1 7.46 36.23 16.55
CA MET A 1 7.64 34.77 16.33
C MET A 1 6.34 34.09 16.66
N ASP A 2 5.79 33.34 15.70
CA ASP A 2 4.57 32.58 15.96
C ASP A 2 4.80 31.55 17.06
N ARG A 3 3.89 31.50 18.03
CA ARG A 3 3.95 30.61 19.19
C ARG A 3 4.11 29.13 18.78
N ARG A 4 3.53 28.75 17.63
CA ARG A 4 3.69 27.40 17.04
C ARG A 4 5.13 27.12 16.61
N SER A 5 5.78 28.06 15.92
CA SER A 5 7.15 27.90 15.44
C SER A 5 8.15 27.81 16.59
N PHE A 6 7.90 28.53 17.69
CA PHE A 6 8.71 28.41 18.91
C PHE A 6 8.54 27.04 19.57
N ILE A 7 7.29 26.56 19.74
CA ILE A 7 7.02 25.22 20.34
C ILE A 7 7.63 24.12 19.48
N ILE A 8 7.46 24.17 18.16
CA ILE A 8 8.04 23.21 17.22
C ILE A 8 9.58 23.24 17.32
N GLY A 9 10.19 24.43 17.37
CA GLY A 9 11.63 24.59 17.55
C GLY A 9 12.15 23.98 18.85
N VAL A 10 11.47 24.21 19.97
CA VAL A 10 11.83 23.63 21.27
C VAL A 10 11.74 22.09 21.24
N ILE A 11 10.69 21.55 20.62
CA ILE A 11 10.52 20.10 20.44
C ILE A 11 11.66 19.53 19.59
N LEU A 12 11.99 20.16 18.46
CA LEU A 12 13.07 19.75 17.56
C LEU A 12 14.43 19.79 18.25
N VAL A 13 14.72 20.85 18.99
CA VAL A 13 15.98 20.98 19.75
C VAL A 13 16.06 19.91 20.83
N GLY A 14 14.96 19.65 21.56
CA GLY A 14 14.90 18.58 22.55
C GLY A 14 15.11 17.19 21.96
N LEU A 15 14.43 16.88 20.84
CA LEU A 15 14.60 15.63 20.09
C LEU A 15 16.05 15.48 19.59
N GLY A 16 16.62 16.54 19.01
CA GLY A 16 18.00 16.53 18.51
C GLY A 16 19.02 16.32 19.62
N ALA A 17 18.86 17.00 20.76
CA ALA A 17 19.73 16.84 21.92
C ALA A 17 19.64 15.42 22.51
N LEU A 18 18.45 14.84 22.57
CA LEU A 18 18.23 13.47 23.03
C LEU A 18 18.90 12.44 22.10
N LEU A 19 18.77 12.62 20.79
CA LEU A 19 19.40 11.76 19.78
C LEU A 19 20.93 11.85 19.82
N LEU A 20 21.48 13.05 20.03
CA LEU A 20 22.92 13.26 20.22
C LEU A 20 23.42 12.61 21.51
N ALA A 21 22.71 12.78 22.63
CA ALA A 21 23.06 12.15 23.90
C ALA A 21 23.08 10.62 23.81
N ARG A 22 22.17 10.03 23.02
CA ARG A 22 22.21 8.60 22.67
C ARG A 22 23.46 8.23 21.86
N ASN A 23 23.85 9.04 20.89
CA ASN A 23 25.04 8.77 20.07
C ASN A 23 26.34 8.77 20.90
N PHE A 24 26.43 9.66 21.89
CA PHE A 24 27.54 9.69 22.85
C PHE A 24 27.48 8.63 23.95
N ASN A 25 26.53 7.68 23.87
CA ASN A 25 26.34 6.62 24.86
C ASN A 25 26.07 7.13 26.30
N LEU A 26 25.62 8.40 26.43
CA LEU A 26 25.26 9.02 27.71
C LEU A 26 23.94 8.46 28.26
N ILE A 27 23.11 7.91 27.38
CA ILE A 27 21.81 7.31 27.70
C ILE A 27 21.70 5.99 26.93
N ASN A 28 21.70 4.86 27.64
CA ASN A 28 21.46 3.54 27.06
C ASN A 28 19.95 3.30 26.95
N ILE A 29 19.32 3.89 25.94
CA ILE A 29 17.98 3.50 25.50
C ILE A 29 18.17 2.31 24.55
N TYR A 30 17.91 1.11 25.05
CA TYR A 30 17.90 -0.09 24.23
C TYR A 30 16.64 -0.05 23.35
N TRP A 31 16.79 -0.19 22.04
CA TRP A 31 15.65 -0.27 21.11
C TRP A 31 14.74 -1.47 21.40
N GLU A 32 15.23 -2.45 22.15
CA GLU A 32 14.52 -3.63 22.62
C GLU A 32 13.27 -3.27 23.46
N ASP A 33 13.34 -2.19 24.26
CA ASP A 33 12.19 -1.72 25.05
C ASP A 33 11.09 -1.10 24.18
N LEU A 34 11.45 -0.61 22.99
CA LEU A 34 10.52 0.01 22.03
C LEU A 34 9.97 -0.97 21.00
N GLU A 35 10.55 -2.17 20.86
CA GLU A 35 10.03 -3.22 19.97
C GLU A 35 8.60 -3.63 20.34
N GLN A 36 8.26 -3.61 21.64
CA GLN A 36 6.91 -3.93 22.10
C GLN A 36 5.86 -2.94 21.55
N TYR A 37 6.25 -1.67 21.33
CA TYR A 37 5.38 -0.62 20.81
C TYR A 37 5.31 -0.61 19.27
N TRP A 38 6.18 -1.36 18.57
CA TRP A 38 6.13 -1.51 17.11
C TRP A 38 4.82 -2.15 16.64
N ARG A 39 4.05 -2.80 17.51
CA ARG A 39 2.74 -3.36 17.14
C ARG A 39 1.60 -2.33 17.18
N LEU A 40 1.85 -1.10 17.65
CA LEU A 40 0.79 -0.08 17.83
C LEU A 40 0.60 0.84 16.63
N TRP A 41 1.57 0.97 15.73
CA TRP A 41 1.40 1.88 14.59
C TRP A 41 0.24 1.52 13.63
N PRO A 42 -0.14 0.24 13.40
CA PRO A 42 -1.32 -0.06 12.59
C PRO A 42 -2.60 0.46 13.22
N TRP A 43 -2.68 0.47 14.56
CA TRP A 43 -3.81 1.06 15.28
C TRP A 43 -3.89 2.57 15.06
N LEU A 44 -2.76 3.28 15.00
CA LEU A 44 -2.76 4.71 14.67
C LEU A 44 -3.33 4.97 13.27
N LEU A 45 -2.99 4.12 12.29
CA LEU A 45 -3.57 4.21 10.95
C LEU A 45 -5.09 3.96 10.98
N MET A 46 -5.53 2.92 11.69
CA MET A 46 -6.96 2.61 11.81
C MET A 46 -7.73 3.74 12.50
N ILE A 47 -7.19 4.29 13.59
CA ILE A 47 -7.80 5.43 14.30
C ILE A 47 -7.85 6.65 13.37
N GLY A 48 -6.75 6.97 12.68
CA GLY A 48 -6.72 8.05 11.69
C GLY A 48 -7.78 7.86 10.60
N GLY A 49 -7.87 6.65 10.04
CA GLY A 49 -8.87 6.30 9.04
C GLY A 49 -10.31 6.43 9.55
N ALA A 50 -10.56 5.99 10.79
CA ALA A 50 -11.86 6.15 11.45
C ALA A 50 -12.21 7.62 11.68
N LEU A 51 -11.24 8.47 12.05
CA LEU A 51 -11.45 9.91 12.20
C LEU A 51 -11.85 10.59 10.89
N PHE A 52 -11.24 10.20 9.76
CA PHE A 52 -11.67 10.67 8.43
C PHE A 52 -13.10 10.25 8.09
N TRP A 53 -13.47 9.00 8.41
CA TRP A 53 -14.84 8.52 8.25
C TRP A 53 -15.84 9.27 9.15
N LEU A 54 -15.49 9.52 10.41
CA LEU A 54 -16.29 10.34 11.32
C LEU A 54 -16.45 11.78 10.82
N GLY A 55 -15.38 12.37 10.29
CA GLY A 55 -15.41 13.70 9.67
C GLY A 55 -16.36 13.76 8.48
N TRP A 56 -16.39 12.73 7.63
CA TRP A 56 -17.38 12.62 6.56
C TRP A 56 -18.81 12.43 7.10
N VAL A 57 -19.01 11.64 8.16
CA VAL A 57 -20.34 11.49 8.77
C VAL A 57 -20.87 12.83 9.28
N GLN A 58 -20.00 13.67 9.85
CA GLN A 58 -20.34 15.02 10.30
C GLN A 58 -20.60 15.97 9.13
N ASN A 59 -19.82 15.90 8.05
CA ASN A 59 -20.02 16.71 6.86
C ASN A 59 -20.07 15.85 5.59
N ARG A 60 -21.28 15.42 5.23
CA ARG A 60 -21.54 14.55 4.06
C ARG A 60 -21.15 15.17 2.72
N GLN A 61 -20.94 16.49 2.66
CA GLN A 61 -20.48 17.17 1.45
C GLN A 61 -19.00 16.92 1.15
N GLU A 62 -18.20 16.59 2.18
CA GLU A 62 -16.75 16.37 2.09
C GLU A 62 -16.43 14.93 1.71
N THR A 63 -16.89 14.52 0.52
CA THR A 63 -16.68 13.15 0.00
C THR A 63 -15.20 12.82 -0.18
N GLY A 64 -14.34 13.84 -0.30
CA GLY A 64 -12.89 13.68 -0.37
C GLY A 64 -12.27 13.00 0.85
N LEU A 65 -12.92 13.06 2.03
CA LEU A 65 -12.44 12.41 3.27
C LEU A 65 -12.58 10.88 3.23
N LEU A 66 -13.51 10.35 2.41
CA LEU A 66 -13.76 8.91 2.31
C LEU A 66 -12.56 8.16 1.74
N MET A 67 -11.83 8.75 0.80
CA MET A 67 -10.64 8.13 0.21
C MET A 67 -9.52 7.90 1.22
N PRO A 68 -8.94 8.94 1.87
CA PRO A 68 -7.89 8.74 2.85
C PRO A 68 -8.39 7.91 4.04
N GLY A 69 -9.66 8.07 4.46
CA GLY A 69 -10.26 7.26 5.51
C GLY A 69 -10.27 5.77 5.18
N THR A 70 -10.73 5.41 3.97
CA THR A 70 -10.80 4.01 3.53
C THR A 70 -9.41 3.42 3.33
N ILE A 71 -8.48 4.16 2.72
CA ILE A 71 -7.09 3.71 2.53
C ILE A 71 -6.43 3.41 3.87
N LEU A 72 -6.54 4.33 4.83
CA LEU A 72 -5.95 4.17 6.16
C LEU A 72 -6.54 2.99 6.93
N LEU A 73 -7.84 2.75 6.82
CA LEU A 73 -8.48 1.58 7.44
C LEU A 73 -8.02 0.27 6.80
N VAL A 74 -8.00 0.19 5.46
CA VAL A 74 -7.57 -1.02 4.75
C VAL A 74 -6.10 -1.32 5.03
N TYR A 75 -5.23 -0.31 4.98
CA TYR A 75 -3.80 -0.49 5.23
C TYR A 75 -3.51 -0.75 6.71
N GLY A 76 -4.19 -0.05 7.62
CA GLY A 76 -4.09 -0.30 9.06
C GLY A 76 -4.46 -1.75 9.40
N LEU A 77 -5.55 -2.27 8.81
CA LEU A 77 -5.95 -3.67 8.99
C LEU A 77 -4.92 -4.64 8.36
N LEU A 78 -4.43 -4.34 7.16
CA LEU A 78 -3.41 -5.12 6.47
C LEU A 78 -2.12 -5.21 7.28
N PHE A 79 -1.65 -4.09 7.82
CA PHE A 79 -0.42 -4.03 8.61
C PHE A 79 -0.59 -4.64 10.00
N TRP A 80 -1.75 -4.50 10.61
CA TRP A 80 -2.07 -5.20 11.85
C TRP A 80 -2.05 -6.72 11.63
N TYR A 81 -2.71 -7.19 10.57
CA TYR A 81 -2.71 -8.61 10.20
C TYR A 81 -1.29 -9.11 9.91
N SER A 82 -0.51 -8.41 9.09
CA SER A 82 0.88 -8.78 8.78
C SER A 82 1.79 -8.74 10.00
N GLY A 83 1.54 -7.83 10.96
CA GLY A 83 2.27 -7.75 12.22
C GLY A 83 1.99 -8.91 13.17
N GLU A 84 0.76 -9.44 13.18
CA GLU A 84 0.36 -10.56 14.03
C GLU A 84 0.74 -11.92 13.43
N TYR A 85 0.59 -12.05 12.11
CA TYR A 85 0.70 -13.33 11.41
C TYR A 85 2.00 -13.51 10.61
N GLY A 86 2.83 -12.47 10.55
CA GLY A 86 4.13 -12.46 9.89
C GLY A 86 4.10 -11.83 8.50
N TRP A 87 5.11 -10.99 8.24
CA TRP A 87 5.27 -10.21 7.01
C TRP A 87 5.50 -11.05 5.75
N TRP A 88 5.97 -12.29 5.88
CA TRP A 88 6.16 -13.22 4.76
C TRP A 88 4.87 -13.46 3.98
N ARG A 89 3.70 -13.36 4.64
CA ARG A 89 2.39 -13.51 3.98
C ARG A 89 2.09 -12.42 2.96
N MET A 90 2.81 -11.28 3.02
CA MET A 90 2.67 -10.20 2.05
C MET A 90 2.99 -10.66 0.62
N GLY A 91 4.00 -11.54 0.48
CA GLY A 91 4.38 -12.17 -0.77
C GLY A 91 3.59 -13.45 -1.04
N ASP A 92 3.63 -14.42 -0.12
CA ASP A 92 3.12 -15.77 -0.36
C ASP A 92 1.62 -15.84 -0.64
N TYR A 93 0.84 -14.96 0.00
CA TYR A 93 -0.61 -14.87 -0.18
C TYR A 93 -1.03 -13.65 -1.01
N ASN A 94 -0.09 -12.99 -1.68
CA ASN A 94 -0.34 -11.78 -2.47
C ASN A 94 -1.10 -10.68 -1.70
N LEU A 95 -0.90 -10.56 -0.38
CA LEU A 95 -1.59 -9.53 0.40
C LEU A 95 -1.17 -8.11 0.01
N TRP A 96 -0.05 -7.94 -0.69
CA TRP A 96 0.32 -6.68 -1.34
C TRP A 96 -0.77 -6.16 -2.30
N ALA A 97 -1.62 -7.04 -2.86
CA ALA A 97 -2.75 -6.65 -3.69
C ALA A 97 -3.72 -5.70 -2.97
N PHE A 98 -3.75 -5.73 -1.62
CA PHE A 98 -4.53 -4.77 -0.84
C PHE A 98 -4.06 -3.32 -0.99
N PHE A 99 -2.83 -3.07 -1.46
CA PHE A 99 -2.37 -1.73 -1.84
C PHE A 99 -3.06 -1.18 -3.10
N LEU A 100 -3.62 -2.05 -3.95
CA LEU A 100 -4.49 -1.63 -5.04
C LEU A 100 -5.94 -1.56 -4.57
N ILE A 101 -6.37 -2.55 -3.77
CA ILE A 101 -7.75 -2.62 -3.26
C ILE A 101 -8.07 -1.42 -2.37
N GLY A 102 -7.15 -0.95 -1.52
CA GLY A 102 -7.37 0.20 -0.62
C GLY A 102 -7.84 1.46 -1.35
N PRO A 103 -7.05 2.03 -2.27
CA PRO A 103 -7.46 3.18 -3.07
C PRO A 103 -8.64 2.85 -4.00
N GLY A 104 -8.73 1.63 -4.53
CA GLY A 104 -9.90 1.17 -5.30
C GLY A 104 -11.21 1.25 -4.49
N LEU A 105 -11.21 0.78 -3.24
CA LEU A 105 -12.32 0.92 -2.30
C LEU A 105 -12.55 2.38 -1.91
N GLY A 106 -11.50 3.18 -1.75
CA GLY A 106 -11.62 4.61 -1.49
C GLY A 106 -12.40 5.33 -2.60
N PHE A 107 -12.03 5.13 -3.85
CA PHE A 107 -12.77 5.65 -5.01
C PHE A 107 -14.19 5.10 -5.10
N LEU A 108 -14.39 3.81 -4.80
CA LEU A 108 -15.71 3.18 -4.79
C LEU A 108 -16.63 3.81 -3.73
N MET A 109 -16.11 4.01 -2.51
CA MET A 109 -16.86 4.64 -1.41
C MET A 109 -17.21 6.09 -1.75
N MET A 110 -16.29 6.85 -2.33
CA MET A 110 -16.57 8.20 -2.84
C MET A 110 -17.70 8.21 -3.88
N TYR A 111 -17.72 7.22 -4.77
CA TYR A 111 -18.79 7.10 -5.76
C TYR A 111 -20.13 6.73 -5.12
N LEU A 112 -20.16 5.70 -4.28
CA LEU A 112 -21.39 5.16 -3.68
C LEU A 112 -22.04 6.13 -2.69
N LEU A 113 -21.22 6.78 -1.86
CA LEU A 113 -21.66 7.62 -0.75
C LEU A 113 -21.60 9.13 -1.06
N GLY A 114 -21.00 9.50 -2.19
CA GLY A 114 -20.93 10.88 -2.68
C GLY A 114 -21.88 11.18 -3.83
N ARG A 115 -21.48 12.08 -4.73
CA ARG A 115 -22.30 12.59 -5.83
C ARG A 115 -22.45 11.64 -7.02
N LYS A 116 -21.99 10.39 -6.90
CA LYS A 116 -22.00 9.38 -7.98
C LYS A 116 -21.35 9.89 -9.28
N ASP A 117 -20.27 10.65 -9.15
CA ASP A 117 -19.51 11.12 -10.31
C ASP A 117 -18.78 9.94 -10.98
N ARG A 118 -19.09 9.71 -12.26
CA ARG A 118 -18.51 8.61 -13.06
C ARG A 118 -16.98 8.69 -13.17
N GLY A 119 -16.38 9.86 -12.93
CA GLY A 119 -14.93 10.05 -12.91
C GLY A 119 -14.20 9.18 -11.87
N HIS A 120 -14.87 8.77 -10.79
CA HIS A 120 -14.27 7.93 -9.73
C HIS A 120 -14.47 6.43 -10.00
N LEU A 121 -15.44 6.03 -10.82
CA LEU A 121 -15.75 4.62 -11.09
C LEU A 121 -14.69 3.93 -11.95
N ILE A 122 -14.17 4.64 -12.94
CA ILE A 122 -13.13 4.12 -13.84
C ILE A 122 -11.89 3.70 -13.02
N PRO A 123 -11.29 4.59 -12.19
CA PRO A 123 -10.18 4.19 -11.34
C PRO A 123 -10.58 3.14 -10.30
N ALA A 124 -11.76 3.25 -9.66
CA ALA A 124 -12.22 2.22 -8.71
C ALA A 124 -12.23 0.82 -9.33
N THR A 125 -12.83 0.68 -10.51
CA THR A 125 -12.98 -0.60 -11.21
C THR A 125 -11.64 -1.15 -11.65
N ILE A 126 -10.75 -0.31 -12.17
CA ILE A 126 -9.41 -0.75 -12.60
C ILE A 126 -8.59 -1.22 -11.39
N LEU A 127 -8.54 -0.42 -10.32
CA LEU A 127 -7.74 -0.76 -9.14
C LEU A 127 -8.30 -1.98 -8.39
N LEU A 128 -9.63 -2.08 -8.22
CA LEU A 128 -10.25 -3.25 -7.61
C LEU A 128 -10.09 -4.49 -8.49
N GLY A 129 -10.29 -4.35 -9.80
CA GLY A 129 -10.13 -5.44 -10.75
C GLY A 129 -8.71 -6.00 -10.74
N LEU A 130 -7.70 -5.14 -10.85
CA LEU A 130 -6.29 -5.54 -10.76
C LEU A 130 -5.95 -6.10 -9.38
N GLY A 131 -6.41 -5.48 -8.30
CA GLY A 131 -6.21 -5.98 -6.95
C GLY A 131 -6.78 -7.40 -6.76
N ILE A 132 -8.01 -7.65 -7.21
CA ILE A 132 -8.63 -8.97 -7.15
C ILE A 132 -7.88 -9.98 -8.05
N LEU A 133 -7.47 -9.57 -9.25
CA LEU A 133 -6.69 -10.43 -10.16
C LEU A 133 -5.35 -10.85 -9.55
N PHE A 134 -4.63 -9.92 -8.92
CA PHE A 134 -3.37 -10.24 -8.24
C PHE A 134 -3.60 -11.08 -6.98
N LEU A 135 -4.65 -10.80 -6.21
CA LEU A 135 -5.02 -11.60 -5.05
C LEU A 135 -5.40 -13.04 -5.44
N ALA A 136 -6.11 -13.22 -6.56
CA ALA A 136 -6.47 -14.51 -7.14
C ALA A 136 -5.26 -15.30 -7.67
N GLY A 137 -4.06 -14.71 -7.64
CA GLY A 137 -2.84 -15.41 -7.99
C GLY A 137 -2.51 -15.39 -9.48
N TRP A 138 -2.84 -14.31 -10.21
CA TRP A 138 -2.32 -14.10 -11.57
C TRP A 138 -0.77 -14.21 -11.61
N ASN A 139 -0.08 -13.92 -10.51
CA ASN A 139 1.36 -14.10 -10.41
C ASN A 139 1.82 -15.59 -10.42
N ARG A 140 0.93 -16.57 -10.16
CA ARG A 140 1.26 -18.00 -10.35
C ARG A 140 1.32 -18.41 -11.82
N MET A 141 1.04 -17.50 -12.75
CA MET A 141 1.33 -17.66 -14.18
C MET A 141 2.82 -17.47 -14.51
N GLU A 142 3.71 -17.45 -13.51
CA GLU A 142 5.18 -17.46 -13.66
C GLU A 142 5.71 -18.56 -14.59
N ILE A 143 5.00 -19.67 -14.74
CA ILE A 143 5.34 -20.75 -15.69
C ILE A 143 4.78 -20.48 -17.10
N ILE A 144 3.64 -19.79 -17.20
CA ILE A 144 2.97 -19.54 -18.49
C ILE A 144 3.76 -18.56 -19.35
N TRP A 145 4.33 -17.51 -18.76
CA TRP A 145 5.15 -16.53 -19.50
C TRP A 145 6.40 -17.15 -20.13
N PRO A 146 7.25 -17.93 -19.43
CA PRO A 146 8.34 -18.69 -20.01
C PRO A 146 7.89 -19.66 -21.10
N ILE A 147 6.79 -20.39 -20.90
CA ILE A 147 6.26 -21.32 -21.92
C ILE A 147 5.88 -20.57 -23.20
N ILE A 148 5.17 -19.45 -23.09
CA ILE A 148 4.81 -18.61 -24.24
C ILE A 148 6.06 -18.11 -24.96
N LEU A 149 7.06 -17.63 -24.21
CA LEU A 149 8.33 -17.16 -24.78
C LEU A 149 9.09 -18.29 -25.49
N ILE A 150 9.14 -19.49 -24.92
CA ILE A 150 9.77 -20.68 -25.53
C ILE A 150 9.04 -21.05 -26.83
N LEU A 151 7.70 -21.08 -26.83
CA LEU A 151 6.90 -21.41 -28.01
C LEU A 151 7.06 -20.38 -29.13
N ILE A 152 7.09 -19.09 -28.79
CA ILE A 152 7.36 -18.01 -29.74
C ILE A 152 8.79 -18.13 -30.30
N GLY A 153 9.77 -18.37 -29.43
CA GLY A 153 11.17 -18.57 -29.81
C GLY A 153 11.36 -19.74 -30.78
N LEU A 154 10.78 -20.90 -30.46
CA LEU A 154 10.80 -22.08 -31.34
C LEU A 154 10.17 -21.77 -32.71
N ARG A 155 9.05 -21.04 -32.74
CA ARG A 155 8.39 -20.69 -33.99
C ARG A 155 9.23 -19.75 -34.85
N LEU A 156 9.94 -18.81 -34.24
CA LEU A 156 10.84 -17.89 -34.94
C LEU A 156 12.07 -18.62 -35.50
N VAL A 157 12.68 -19.51 -34.71
CA VAL A 157 13.83 -20.33 -35.12
C VAL A 157 13.43 -21.25 -36.29
N TRP A 158 12.29 -21.91 -36.19
CA TRP A 158 11.78 -22.78 -37.26
C TRP A 158 11.57 -22.02 -38.57
N LYS A 159 10.96 -20.82 -38.50
CA LYS A 159 10.79 -19.96 -39.68
C LYS A 159 12.13 -19.49 -40.26
N HIS A 160 13.14 -19.26 -39.43
CA HIS A 160 14.48 -18.88 -39.88
C HIS A 160 15.17 -20.03 -40.65
N PHE A 161 15.11 -21.25 -40.14
CA PHE A 161 15.66 -22.44 -40.83
C PHE A 161 14.94 -22.74 -42.15
N GLN A 162 13.62 -22.58 -42.21
CA GLN A 162 12.86 -22.73 -43.47
C GLN A 162 13.25 -21.67 -44.51
N LYS A 163 13.59 -20.45 -44.07
CA LYS A 163 14.00 -19.37 -44.97
C LYS A 163 15.42 -19.57 -45.50
N GLN A 164 16.33 -20.16 -44.71
CA GLN A 164 17.69 -20.47 -45.16
C GLN A 164 17.74 -21.65 -46.16
N GLN A 165 16.85 -22.65 -46.04
CA GLN A 165 16.76 -23.76 -46.99
C GLN A 165 16.20 -23.37 -48.38
N GLN A 166 15.70 -22.13 -48.54
CA GLN A 166 15.11 -21.63 -49.79
C GLN A 166 15.99 -20.62 -50.54
N THR A 167 17.25 -20.40 -50.11
CA THR A 167 18.19 -19.53 -50.84
C THR A 167 19.20 -20.42 -51.58
N PRO A 168 19.26 -20.40 -52.92
CA PRO A 168 20.23 -21.17 -53.71
C PRO A 168 21.67 -20.66 -53.55
#